data_AF-A0A4P9Y9R3-F1
#
_entry.id   AF-A0A4P9Y9R3-F1
#
_cell.length_a   1.000
_cell.length_b   1.000
_cell.length_c   1.000
_cell.angle_alpha   90.00
_cell.angle_beta   90.00
_cell.angle_gamma   90.00
#
_symmetry.space_group_name_H-M   'P 1'
#
loop_
_entity.id
_entity.type
_entity.pdbx_description
1 polymer ?
#
loop_
_entity_poly.entity_id
_entity_poly.type
_entity_poly.pdbx_seq_one_letter_code
_entity_poly.pdbx_strand_id
1 'polypeptide(L)'
;MDLKPADLNNIEEYLQRFERISKDNNLSTEQTKHLLRLFAHNNESVAQWLTRHNELNPSCTWDILKNDLLKEFLSPYWKSKKYSKLFKIQYYHGETVPEFIGRFQDLLKKNNIAFTVPDPQHNLLKELLFSKLPDSVKRVLNKKPVSEFPTI
;
A
#
# COMPACT_ATOMS: atom_id res chain seq x y z
N MET A 1 -21.09 -5.13 -12.79
CA MET A 1 -21.72 -5.39 -11.48
C MET A 1 -21.03 -4.49 -10.48
N ASP A 2 -21.71 -3.45 -10.01
CA ASP A 2 -21.18 -2.53 -9.01
C ASP A 2 -21.28 -3.19 -7.63
N LEU A 3 -20.13 -3.44 -7.00
CA LEU A 3 -20.06 -4.03 -5.66
C LEU A 3 -20.46 -2.98 -4.62
N LYS A 4 -21.45 -3.31 -3.79
CA LYS A 4 -21.93 -2.46 -2.69
C LYS A 4 -21.00 -2.62 -1.47
N PRO A 5 -21.01 -1.67 -0.51
CA PRO A 5 -20.18 -1.74 0.71
C PRO A 5 -20.38 -3.02 1.55
N ALA A 6 -21.52 -3.69 1.41
CA ALA A 6 -21.80 -4.97 2.05
C ALA A 6 -20.93 -6.14 1.53
N ASP A 7 -20.29 -6.00 0.37
CA ASP A 7 -19.52 -7.06 -0.27
C ASP A 7 -18.09 -7.22 0.31
N LEU A 8 -17.59 -6.23 1.05
CA LEU A 8 -16.32 -6.34 1.78
C LEU A 8 -16.36 -7.39 2.90
N ASN A 9 -17.55 -7.63 3.48
CA ASN A 9 -17.77 -8.71 4.44
C ASN A 9 -17.64 -10.11 3.82
N ASN A 10 -17.48 -10.21 2.50
CA ASN A 10 -17.40 -11.48 1.81
C ASN A 10 -16.06 -11.78 1.16
N ILE A 11 -15.00 -11.02 1.48
CA ILE A 11 -13.66 -11.30 0.95
C ILE A 11 -13.11 -12.64 1.45
N GLU A 12 -13.44 -13.03 2.69
CA GLU A 12 -13.05 -14.33 3.23
C GLU A 12 -13.80 -15.48 2.54
N GLU A 13 -15.13 -15.36 2.35
CA GLU A 13 -15.91 -16.35 1.62
C GLU A 13 -15.46 -16.44 0.16
N TYR A 14 -15.18 -15.31 -0.48
CA TYR A 14 -14.64 -15.24 -1.83
C TYR A 14 -13.32 -16.01 -1.94
N LEU A 15 -12.36 -15.77 -1.03
CA LEU A 15 -11.07 -16.48 -1.03
C LEU A 15 -11.26 -17.99 -0.80
N GLN A 16 -12.19 -18.39 0.07
CA GLN A 16 -12.49 -19.81 0.28
C GLN A 16 -13.06 -20.47 -0.99
N ARG A 17 -14.00 -19.80 -1.68
CA ARG A 17 -14.55 -20.30 -2.95
C ARG A 17 -13.48 -20.36 -4.03
N PHE A 18 -12.62 -19.34 -4.13
CA PHE A 18 -11.52 -19.28 -5.08
C PHE A 18 -10.48 -20.39 -4.85
N GLU A 19 -10.16 -20.66 -3.59
CA GLU A 19 -9.24 -21.73 -3.18
C GLU A 19 -9.78 -23.12 -3.57
N ARG A 20 -11.10 -23.36 -3.41
CA ARG A 20 -11.74 -24.60 -3.88
C ARG A 20 -11.61 -24.76 -5.39
N ILE A 21 -11.94 -23.72 -6.16
CA ILE A 21 -11.82 -23.73 -7.62
C ILE A 21 -10.37 -24.04 -8.04
N SER A 22 -9.39 -23.45 -7.36
CA SER A 22 -7.98 -23.65 -7.69
C SER A 22 -7.52 -25.08 -7.38
N LYS A 23 -8.00 -25.68 -6.28
CA LYS A 23 -7.77 -27.08 -5.92
C LYS A 23 -8.43 -28.04 -6.91
N ASP A 24 -9.69 -27.80 -7.25
CA ASP A 24 -10.47 -28.64 -8.18
C ASP A 24 -9.85 -28.64 -9.59
N ASN A 25 -9.15 -27.56 -9.98
CA ASN A 25 -8.46 -27.44 -11.26
C ASN A 25 -6.96 -27.79 -11.18
N ASN A 26 -6.46 -28.31 -10.05
CA ASN A 26 -5.05 -28.65 -9.83
C ASN A 26 -4.06 -27.51 -10.18
N LEU A 27 -4.43 -26.27 -9.86
CA LEU A 27 -3.59 -25.12 -10.16
C LEU A 27 -2.37 -25.04 -9.25
N SER A 28 -1.24 -24.65 -9.81
CA SER A 28 -0.06 -24.31 -9.01
C SER A 28 -0.30 -23.02 -8.20
N THR A 29 0.50 -22.80 -7.16
CA THR A 29 0.46 -21.56 -6.37
C THR A 29 0.61 -20.32 -7.25
N GLU A 30 1.52 -20.34 -8.23
CA GLU A 30 1.74 -19.21 -9.13
C GLU A 30 0.55 -18.95 -10.06
N GLN A 31 -0.05 -20.01 -10.60
CA GLN A 31 -1.27 -19.91 -11.42
C GLN A 31 -2.44 -19.35 -10.60
N THR A 32 -2.59 -19.82 -9.36
CA THR A 32 -3.61 -19.37 -8.41
C THR A 32 -3.48 -17.86 -8.12
N LYS A 33 -2.27 -17.39 -7.79
CA LYS A 33 -1.98 -15.96 -7.57
C LYS A 33 -2.22 -15.11 -8.82
N HIS A 34 -1.84 -15.63 -9.99
CA HIS A 34 -2.03 -14.93 -11.26
C HIS A 34 -3.52 -14.75 -11.57
N LEU A 35 -4.31 -15.82 -11.45
CA LEU A 35 -5.75 -15.75 -11.65
C LEU A 35 -6.42 -14.82 -10.64
N LEU A 36 -6.02 -14.85 -9.36
CA LEU A 36 -6.60 -13.95 -8.36
C LEU A 36 -6.44 -12.48 -8.75
N ARG A 37 -5.27 -12.09 -9.28
CA ARG A 37 -5.02 -10.73 -9.80
C ARG A 37 -5.94 -10.40 -10.96
N LEU A 38 -6.13 -11.34 -11.89
CA LEU A 38 -7.04 -11.15 -13.03
C LEU A 38 -8.48 -10.98 -12.56
N PHE A 39 -8.97 -11.77 -11.61
CA PHE A 39 -10.35 -11.67 -11.11
C PHE A 39 -10.59 -10.46 -10.20
N ALA A 40 -9.53 -9.88 -9.62
CA ALA A 40 -9.63 -8.68 -8.80
C ALA A 40 -9.84 -7.38 -9.61
N HIS A 41 -9.87 -7.40 -10.95
CA HIS A 41 -10.03 -6.20 -11.78
C HIS A 41 -11.27 -5.34 -11.43
N ASN A 42 -12.33 -5.99 -10.94
CA ASN A 42 -13.55 -5.29 -10.50
C ASN A 42 -13.38 -4.51 -9.20
N ASN A 43 -12.25 -4.70 -8.50
CA ASN A 43 -11.87 -3.94 -7.32
C ASN A 43 -10.42 -3.46 -7.50
N GLU A 44 -10.29 -2.26 -8.08
CA GLU A 44 -9.01 -1.65 -8.40
C GLU A 44 -8.05 -1.61 -7.19
N SER A 45 -8.57 -1.31 -5.99
CA SER A 45 -7.76 -1.25 -4.78
C SER A 45 -7.13 -2.60 -4.40
N VAL A 46 -7.90 -3.69 -4.56
CA VAL A 46 -7.42 -5.06 -4.32
C VAL A 46 -6.44 -5.49 -5.41
N ALA A 47 -6.75 -5.21 -6.67
CA ALA A 47 -5.88 -5.52 -7.80
C ALA A 47 -4.51 -4.84 -7.68
N GLN A 48 -4.49 -3.53 -7.41
CA GLN A 48 -3.27 -2.76 -7.21
C GLN A 48 -2.46 -3.25 -5.99
N TRP A 49 -3.14 -3.63 -4.90
CA TRP A 49 -2.45 -4.19 -3.73
C TRP A 49 -1.84 -5.55 -4.03
N LEU A 50 -2.57 -6.44 -4.73
CA LEU A 50 -2.08 -7.77 -5.11
C LEU A 50 -0.86 -7.68 -6.03
N THR A 51 -0.87 -6.77 -7.00
CA THR A 51 0.29 -6.54 -7.89
C THR A 51 1.52 -6.13 -7.10
N ARG A 52 1.40 -5.11 -6.24
CA ARG A 52 2.51 -4.64 -5.39
C ARG A 52 2.98 -5.69 -4.39
N HIS A 53 2.06 -6.43 -3.78
CA HIS A 53 2.41 -7.50 -2.84
C HIS A 53 3.24 -8.59 -3.52
N ASN A 54 2.84 -8.98 -4.75
CA ASN A 54 3.56 -9.98 -5.54
C ASN A 54 4.96 -9.51 -5.98
N GLU A 55 5.11 -8.23 -6.33
CA GLU A 55 6.43 -7.64 -6.64
C GLU A 55 7.36 -7.62 -5.42
N LEU A 56 6.81 -7.30 -4.24
CA LEU A 56 7.56 -7.25 -2.99
C LEU A 56 7.87 -8.64 -2.42
N ASN A 57 7.00 -9.63 -2.68
CA ASN A 57 7.09 -10.98 -2.12
C ASN A 57 6.81 -12.06 -3.20
N PRO A 58 7.68 -12.20 -4.22
CA PRO A 58 7.42 -13.10 -5.35
C PRO A 58 7.25 -14.57 -4.92
N SER A 59 8.06 -15.02 -3.95
CA SER A 59 8.04 -16.39 -3.42
C SER A 59 7.00 -16.62 -2.31
N CYS A 60 6.06 -15.69 -2.09
CA CYS A 60 5.02 -15.81 -1.08
C CYS A 60 4.18 -17.09 -1.28
N THR A 61 3.77 -17.79 -0.23
CA THR A 61 2.84 -18.92 -0.37
C THR A 61 1.39 -18.43 -0.48
N TRP A 62 0.48 -19.30 -0.95
CA TRP A 62 -0.95 -18.97 -0.98
C TRP A 62 -1.50 -18.58 0.40
N ASP A 63 -1.13 -19.32 1.45
CA ASP A 63 -1.60 -19.06 2.81
C ASP A 63 -1.11 -17.71 3.34
N ILE A 64 0.14 -17.33 3.04
CA ILE A 64 0.67 -16.02 3.43
C ILE A 64 -0.08 -14.92 2.68
N LEU A 65 -0.29 -15.06 1.36
CA LEU A 65 -1.02 -14.09 0.56
C LEU A 65 -2.44 -13.87 1.08
N LYS A 66 -3.17 -14.96 1.36
CA LYS A 66 -4.53 -14.92 1.91
C LYS A 66 -4.57 -14.17 3.24
N ASN A 67 -3.68 -14.52 4.17
CA ASN A 67 -3.60 -13.87 5.47
C ASN A 67 -3.25 -12.38 5.36
N ASP A 68 -2.34 -12.02 4.47
CA ASP A 68 -1.94 -10.62 4.28
C ASP A 68 -3.06 -9.79 3.64
N LEU A 69 -3.82 -10.38 2.72
CA LEU A 69 -4.98 -9.74 2.10
C LEU A 69 -6.10 -9.53 3.12
N LEU A 70 -6.38 -10.52 3.97
CA LEU A 70 -7.34 -10.36 5.08
C LEU A 70 -6.88 -9.30 6.08
N LYS A 71 -5.59 -9.27 6.43
CA LYS A 71 -5.03 -8.20 7.30
C LYS A 71 -5.18 -6.83 6.66
N GLU A 72 -4.90 -6.69 5.37
CA GLU A 72 -4.98 -5.42 4.68
C GLU A 72 -6.41 -4.89 4.61
N PHE A 73 -7.40 -5.73 4.33
CA PHE A 73 -8.76 -5.26 4.05
C PHE A 73 -9.72 -5.40 5.25
N LEU A 74 -9.52 -6.37 6.14
CA LEU A 74 -10.44 -6.67 7.26
C LEU A 74 -9.88 -6.34 8.65
N SER A 75 -8.59 -6.01 8.81
CA SER A 75 -8.01 -5.75 10.14
C SER A 75 -7.73 -4.26 10.39
N PRO A 76 -8.64 -3.52 11.06
CA PRO A 76 -8.40 -2.14 11.48
C PRO A 76 -7.14 -1.99 12.35
N TYR A 77 -6.90 -2.96 13.25
CA TYR A 77 -5.73 -2.96 14.10
C TYR A 77 -4.42 -3.06 13.31
N TRP A 78 -4.40 -3.93 12.28
CA TRP A 78 -3.24 -4.05 11.40
C TRP A 78 -2.98 -2.75 10.65
N LYS A 79 -4.02 -2.13 10.07
CA LYS A 79 -3.91 -0.81 9.43
C LYS A 79 -3.34 0.23 10.40
N SER A 80 -3.91 0.34 11.60
CA SER A 80 -3.43 1.28 12.63
C SER A 80 -1.94 1.05 12.95
N LYS A 81 -1.53 -0.20 13.17
CA LYS A 81 -0.12 -0.56 13.43
C LYS A 81 0.79 -0.21 12.25
N LYS A 82 0.35 -0.51 11.02
CA LYS A 82 1.06 -0.22 9.76
C LYS A 82 1.33 1.28 9.61
N TYR A 83 0.30 2.12 9.78
CA TYR A 83 0.41 3.58 9.67
C TYR A 83 1.10 4.23 10.88
N SER A 84 1.04 3.62 12.08
CA SER A 84 1.67 4.19 13.28
C SER A 84 3.17 4.44 13.11
N LYS A 85 3.86 3.61 12.32
CA LYS A 85 5.29 3.78 12.02
C LYS A 85 5.55 5.00 11.14
N LEU A 86 4.67 5.29 10.17
CA LEU A 86 4.75 6.50 9.35
C LEU A 86 4.56 7.75 10.21
N PHE A 87 3.56 7.76 11.11
CA PHE A 87 3.30 8.92 11.97
C PHE A 87 4.45 9.22 12.94
N LYS A 88 5.26 8.22 13.27
CA LYS A 88 6.42 8.35 14.16
C LYS A 88 7.72 8.72 13.44
N ILE A 89 7.73 8.82 12.11
CA ILE A 89 8.94 9.25 11.41
C ILE A 89 9.30 10.68 11.84
N GLN A 90 10.57 10.90 12.12
CA GLN A 90 11.11 12.20 12.51
C GLN A 90 12.19 12.62 11.54
N TYR A 91 12.26 13.93 11.30
CA TYR A 91 13.37 14.57 10.62
C TYR A 91 14.56 14.63 11.59
N TYR A 92 15.71 14.10 11.18
CA TYR A 92 16.89 14.07 12.05
C TYR A 92 17.73 15.35 11.95
N HIS A 93 18.47 15.68 13.01
CA HIS A 93 19.38 16.82 12.98
C HIS A 93 20.54 16.54 12.01
N GLY A 94 20.81 17.49 11.11
CA GLY A 94 21.85 17.35 10.08
C GLY A 94 21.44 16.55 8.84
N GLU A 95 20.24 15.96 8.84
CA GLU A 95 19.66 15.31 7.66
C GLU A 95 19.24 16.35 6.61
N THR A 96 19.35 16.00 5.33
CA THR A 96 18.84 16.78 4.20
C THR A 96 17.40 16.39 3.83
N VAL A 97 16.66 17.29 3.19
CA VAL A 97 15.29 17.01 2.74
C VAL A 97 15.20 15.77 1.82
N PRO A 98 16.11 15.57 0.83
CA PRO A 98 16.11 14.37 0.01
C PRO A 98 16.34 13.08 0.80
N GLU A 99 17.25 13.07 1.77
CA GLU A 99 17.51 11.90 2.64
C GLU A 99 16.26 11.54 3.47
N PHE A 100 15.60 12.55 4.03
CA PHE A 100 14.34 12.37 4.75
C PHE A 100 13.24 11.78 3.86
N ILE A 101 13.07 12.32 2.65
CA ILE A 101 12.10 11.82 1.67
C ILE A 101 12.42 10.37 1.29
N GLY A 102 13.70 10.05 1.07
CA GLY A 102 14.15 8.69 0.77
C GLY A 102 13.76 7.70 1.87
N ARG A 103 14.07 8.03 3.14
CA ARG A 103 13.66 7.20 4.28
C ARG A 103 12.15 7.04 4.39
N PHE A 104 11.39 8.09 4.11
CA PHE A 104 9.93 8.03 4.11
C PHE A 104 9.40 7.10 3.02
N GLN A 105 9.93 7.20 1.79
CA GLN A 105 9.58 6.31 0.68
C GLN A 105 9.95 4.85 0.96
N ASP A 106 11.11 4.60 1.55
CA ASP A 106 11.51 3.26 1.97
C ASP A 106 10.58 2.70 3.04
N LEU A 107 10.12 3.54 3.96
CA LEU A 107 9.11 3.15 4.95
C LEU A 107 7.78 2.78 4.29
N LEU A 108 7.34 3.55 3.28
CA LEU A 108 6.13 3.25 2.51
C LEU A 108 6.25 1.92 1.77
N LYS A 109 7.36 1.68 1.06
CA LYS A 109 7.65 0.43 0.35
C LYS A 109 7.69 -0.76 1.30
N LYS A 110 8.47 -0.65 2.39
CA LYS A 110 8.61 -1.71 3.40
C LYS A 110 7.29 -2.11 4.04
N ASN A 111 6.37 -1.16 4.19
CA ASN A 111 5.04 -1.45 4.73
C ASN A 111 4.01 -1.72 3.64
N ASN A 112 4.34 -1.80 2.35
CA ASN A 112 3.38 -1.97 1.26
C ASN A 112 2.22 -0.96 1.32
N ILE A 113 2.54 0.31 1.52
CA ILE A 113 1.58 1.43 1.54
C ILE A 113 1.54 2.04 0.15
N ALA A 114 0.33 2.22 -0.39
CA ALA A 114 0.15 2.85 -1.69
C ALA A 114 0.55 4.33 -1.60
N PHE A 115 1.37 4.76 -2.55
CA PHE A 115 1.80 6.16 -2.68
C PHE A 115 1.81 6.62 -4.13
N THR A 116 1.34 5.80 -5.08
CA THR A 116 1.28 6.17 -6.49
C THR A 116 0.09 7.09 -6.76
N VAL A 117 0.25 8.01 -7.71
CA VAL A 117 -0.88 8.78 -8.29
C VAL A 117 -1.72 7.79 -9.11
N PRO A 118 -3.07 7.75 -9.00
CA PRO A 118 -3.98 8.71 -8.39
C PRO A 118 -4.68 8.16 -7.13
N ASP A 119 -3.93 7.64 -6.15
CA ASP A 119 -4.55 7.25 -4.88
C ASP A 119 -5.02 8.52 -4.13
N PRO A 120 -6.28 8.63 -3.69
CA PRO A 120 -6.75 9.74 -2.84
C PRO A 120 -5.89 9.95 -1.57
N GLN A 121 -5.24 8.89 -1.09
CA GLN A 121 -4.33 8.92 0.05
C GLN A 121 -2.98 9.57 -0.28
N HIS A 122 -2.64 9.75 -1.55
CA HIS A 122 -1.40 10.40 -1.99
C HIS A 122 -1.28 11.84 -1.46
N ASN A 123 -2.39 12.59 -1.46
CA ASN A 123 -2.41 13.95 -0.92
C ASN A 123 -2.22 13.95 0.61
N LEU A 124 -2.87 13.03 1.32
CA LEU A 124 -2.69 12.87 2.77
C LEU A 124 -1.26 12.49 3.15
N LEU A 125 -0.62 11.61 2.36
CA LEU A 125 0.78 11.23 2.58
C LEU A 125 1.75 12.38 2.31
N LYS A 126 1.46 13.24 1.32
CA LYS A 126 2.22 14.48 1.08
C LYS A 126 2.08 15.47 2.22
N GLU A 127 0.86 15.69 2.71
CA GLU A 127 0.60 16.54 3.87
C GLU A 127 1.29 16.00 5.12
N LEU A 128 1.24 14.69 5.34
CA LEU A 128 1.96 14.04 6.43
C LEU A 128 3.46 14.27 6.32
N LEU A 129 4.07 14.04 5.15
CA LEU A 129 5.49 14.30 4.90
C LEU A 129 5.84 15.76 5.23
N PHE A 130 5.06 16.71 4.71
CA PHE A 130 5.29 18.14 4.94
C PHE A 130 5.17 18.49 6.42
N SER A 131 4.20 17.92 7.14
CA SER A 131 3.99 18.17 8.57
C SER A 131 5.21 17.81 9.42
N LYS A 132 5.99 16.79 9.02
CA LYS A 132 7.16 16.27 9.74
C LYS A 132 8.44 17.07 9.52
N LEU A 133 8.45 17.99 8.55
CA LEU A 133 9.58 18.89 8.36
C LEU A 133 9.63 19.95 9.47
N PRO A 134 10.83 20.35 9.94
CA PRO A 134 10.97 21.44 10.88
C PRO A 134 10.60 22.79 10.24
N ASP A 135 10.14 23.74 11.05
CA ASP A 135 9.66 25.05 10.56
C ASP A 135 10.73 25.87 9.84
N SER A 136 12.01 25.64 10.15
CA SER A 136 13.14 26.22 9.41
C SER A 136 13.15 25.77 7.96
N VAL A 137 12.95 24.47 7.71
CA VAL A 137 12.89 23.87 6.38
C VAL A 137 11.60 24.28 5.68
N LYS A 138 10.44 24.22 6.36
CA LYS A 138 9.15 24.67 5.80
C LYS A 138 9.19 26.12 5.34
N ARG A 139 9.84 27.01 6.10
CA ARG A 139 9.99 28.43 5.73
C ARG A 139 10.88 28.63 4.49
N VAL A 140 11.85 27.75 4.25
CA VAL A 140 12.67 27.77 3.03
C VAL A 140 11.87 27.26 1.83
N LEU A 141 11.09 26.19 2.02
CA LEU A 141 10.23 25.62 0.98
C LEU A 141 9.06 26.54 0.60
N ASN A 142 8.35 27.12 1.57
CA ASN A 142 7.22 28.04 1.32
C ASN A 142 7.65 29.39 0.71
N LYS A 143 8.95 29.69 0.70
CA LYS A 143 9.49 30.87 0.00
C LYS A 143 9.84 30.59 -1.47
N LYS A 144 9.66 29.37 -1.96
CA LYS A 144 9.86 29.00 -3.36
C LYS A 144 8.63 28.27 -3.92
N PRO A 145 8.13 28.65 -5.10
CA PRO A 145 7.03 27.94 -5.72
C PRO A 145 7.46 26.48 -6.02
N VAL A 146 6.53 25.53 -5.82
CA VAL A 146 6.76 24.08 -5.97
C VAL A 146 7.30 23.70 -7.36
N SER A 147 7.09 24.55 -8.37
CA SER A 147 7.61 24.44 -9.74
C SER A 147 9.13 24.54 -9.87
N GLU A 148 9.85 25.00 -8.83
CA GLU A 148 11.31 25.15 -8.85
C GLU A 148 12.06 23.92 -8.29
N PHE A 149 11.35 22.90 -7.80
CA PHE A 149 12.00 21.66 -7.39
C PHE A 149 12.06 20.69 -8.59
N PRO A 150 13.27 20.26 -9.02
CA PRO A 150 13.39 19.30 -10.10
C PRO A 150 12.83 17.95 -9.66
N THR A 151 11.68 17.58 -10.21
CA THR A 151 11.15 16.22 -10.15
C THR A 151 12.03 15.33 -11.04
N ILE A 152 12.55 14.24 -10.48
CA ILE A 152 13.06 13.08 -11.26
C ILE A 152 11.86 12.19 -11.59
#